data_AF-A0AAD0GG59-F1
#
_entry.id   AF-A0AAD0GG59-F1
#
_cell.length_a   1.000
_cell.length_b   1.000
_cell.length_c   1.000
_cell.angle_alpha   90.00
_cell.angle_beta   90.00
_cell.angle_gamma   90.00
#
_symmetry.space_group_name_H-M   'P 1'
#
loop_
_entity.id
_entity.type
_entity.pdbx_description
1 polymer ?
#
loop_
_entity_poly.entity_id
_entity_poly.type
_entity_poly.pdbx_seq_one_letter_code
_entity_poly.pdbx_strand_id
1 'polypeptide(L)'
;MANRIDSIELTQANGTWISLINSASVPGNSTSTLGGQIRSQFNIAGAEAASALFEALYFKDAAGAITRRGRITVKGGTPPADADVVEIGQNGQIFCNGAVFKGQTGISPSLQLFGNTNAGVFVNSYPYNKAGEPYTRRIMRIGASSSASQDIASISVAGGYTCRAGTGGVDNHDNAFNFNWLNSTLIAYIDSSNVGTIQMQSTCDAELKKNKVYVTDKMAALTEVLQWKPATFKYKARGILPESETKLSFIANDLAETSPETVKGEGISPGEDIHDNAVFAKSYILDKDAMIAKLTLALQATNQKLDKLQAEVQALKA
;
A
#
# COMPACT_ATOMS: atom_id res chain seq x y z
N MET A 1 -33.66 -47.86 -34.49
CA MET A 1 -34.58 -47.98 -33.33
C MET A 1 -34.09 -47.00 -32.28
N ALA A 2 -34.85 -45.94 -32.03
CA ALA A 2 -34.51 -44.94 -31.03
C ALA A 2 -34.87 -45.50 -29.65
N ASN A 3 -33.90 -45.56 -28.74
CA ASN A 3 -34.13 -45.80 -27.32
C ASN A 3 -34.94 -44.62 -26.77
N ARG A 4 -36.28 -44.75 -26.78
CA ARG A 4 -37.14 -43.84 -26.03
C ARG A 4 -36.97 -44.18 -24.56
N ILE A 5 -36.38 -43.24 -23.81
CA ILE A 5 -36.56 -43.18 -22.37
C ILE A 5 -38.05 -42.87 -22.18
N ASP A 6 -38.82 -43.84 -21.71
CA ASP A 6 -40.24 -43.65 -21.47
C ASP A 6 -40.44 -42.62 -20.35
N SER A 7 -41.38 -41.71 -20.56
CA SER A 7 -41.68 -40.60 -19.65
C SER A 7 -42.10 -41.05 -18.24
N ILE A 8 -42.43 -42.33 -18.06
CA ILE A 8 -42.71 -42.94 -16.76
C ILE A 8 -41.44 -43.08 -15.90
N GLU A 9 -40.28 -43.38 -16.50
CA GLU A 9 -39.00 -43.42 -15.77
C GLU A 9 -38.51 -42.00 -15.40
N LEU A 10 -38.86 -41.00 -16.21
CA LEU A 10 -38.58 -39.59 -15.88
C LEU A 10 -39.52 -39.01 -14.81
N THR A 11 -40.74 -39.56 -14.68
CA THR A 11 -41.75 -39.03 -13.74
C THR A 11 -41.49 -39.50 -12.29
N GLN A 12 -40.79 -40.62 -12.07
CA GLN A 12 -40.31 -40.98 -10.74
C GLN A 12 -39.15 -40.09 -10.24
N ALA A 13 -38.48 -39.35 -11.11
CA ALA A 13 -37.44 -38.40 -10.73
C ALA A 13 -37.96 -37.02 -10.29
N ASN A 14 -39.24 -36.71 -10.56
CA ASN A 14 -39.91 -35.44 -10.24
C ASN A 14 -40.82 -35.52 -9.01
N GLY A 15 -40.60 -36.51 -8.13
CA GLY A 15 -41.05 -36.42 -6.75
C GLY A 15 -40.23 -35.33 -6.06
N THR A 16 -40.89 -34.34 -5.49
CA THR A 16 -40.28 -33.32 -4.64
C THR A 16 -39.34 -33.99 -3.65
N TRP A 17 -38.02 -33.87 -3.82
CA TRP A 17 -37.01 -34.40 -2.89
C TRP A 17 -37.07 -33.57 -1.60
N ILE A 18 -38.03 -33.86 -0.74
CA ILE A 18 -38.13 -33.29 0.60
C ILE A 18 -37.33 -34.23 1.52
N SER A 19 -36.05 -33.94 1.72
CA SER A 19 -35.30 -34.55 2.83
C SER A 19 -35.69 -33.86 4.13
N LEU A 20 -36.77 -34.32 4.77
CA LEU A 20 -37.20 -33.84 6.08
C LEU A 20 -36.35 -34.54 7.15
N ILE A 21 -35.45 -33.81 7.80
CA ILE A 21 -34.63 -34.34 8.89
C ILE A 21 -35.21 -33.87 10.22
N ASN A 22 -35.74 -34.84 10.96
CA ASN A 22 -36.25 -34.65 12.30
C ASN A 22 -35.08 -34.42 13.27
N SER A 23 -35.21 -33.47 14.19
CA SER A 23 -34.23 -33.13 15.23
C SER A 23 -33.84 -34.29 16.18
N ALA A 24 -34.42 -35.47 16.00
CA ALA A 24 -34.15 -36.67 16.79
C ALA A 24 -32.86 -37.42 16.39
N SER A 25 -32.21 -37.07 15.27
CA SER A 25 -30.96 -37.72 14.82
C SER A 25 -29.68 -36.99 15.24
N VAL A 26 -29.70 -36.26 16.37
CA VAL A 26 -28.49 -35.64 16.94
C VAL A 26 -27.78 -36.67 17.83
N PRO A 27 -26.64 -37.26 17.43
CA PRO A 27 -25.84 -38.09 18.33
C PRO A 27 -25.20 -37.18 19.38
N GLY A 28 -25.17 -37.66 20.62
CA GLY A 28 -24.50 -36.96 21.72
C GLY A 28 -23.02 -36.65 21.43
N ASN A 29 -22.57 -35.50 21.94
CA ASN A 29 -21.18 -35.04 22.14
C ASN A 29 -20.10 -35.28 21.07
N SER A 30 -20.42 -35.71 19.85
CA SER A 30 -19.44 -35.83 18.75
C SER A 30 -19.43 -34.58 17.87
N THR A 31 -18.23 -34.19 17.45
CA THR A 31 -17.83 -32.86 16.96
C THR A 31 -18.33 -32.50 15.54
N SER A 32 -19.12 -33.34 14.88
CA SER A 32 -19.81 -33.00 13.64
C SER A 32 -21.01 -33.92 13.42
N THR A 33 -22.19 -33.36 13.19
CA THR A 33 -23.38 -34.13 12.85
C THR A 33 -23.83 -33.80 11.43
N LEU A 34 -24.07 -34.85 10.62
CA LEU A 34 -24.67 -34.71 9.30
C LEU A 34 -26.12 -34.24 9.47
N GLY A 35 -26.38 -33.06 8.95
CA GLY A 35 -27.67 -32.38 8.92
C GLY A 35 -28.55 -32.72 7.73
N GLY A 36 -28.06 -33.59 6.86
CA GLY A 36 -28.70 -34.05 5.62
C GLY A 36 -27.76 -34.02 4.44
N GLN A 37 -27.98 -34.92 3.48
CA GLN A 37 -27.21 -34.95 2.25
C GLN A 37 -28.09 -35.24 1.03
N ILE A 38 -27.78 -34.58 -0.09
CA ILE A 38 -28.27 -34.92 -1.42
C ILE A 38 -27.05 -35.37 -2.23
N ARG A 39 -27.11 -36.58 -2.79
CA ARG A 39 -26.01 -37.16 -3.56
C ARG A 39 -26.47 -37.52 -4.96
N SER A 40 -25.71 -37.09 -5.96
CA SER A 40 -25.77 -37.61 -7.33
C SER A 40 -24.49 -38.39 -7.62
N GLN A 41 -24.60 -39.59 -8.19
CA GLN A 41 -23.46 -40.47 -8.48
C GLN A 41 -23.57 -41.06 -9.88
N PHE A 42 -22.43 -41.17 -10.55
CA PHE A 42 -22.29 -41.80 -11.86
C PHE A 42 -21.32 -42.96 -11.77
N ASN A 43 -21.78 -44.15 -12.14
CA ASN A 43 -21.01 -45.39 -12.02
C ASN A 43 -20.67 -45.93 -13.42
N ILE A 44 -19.44 -46.42 -13.59
CA ILE A 44 -18.98 -47.13 -14.78
C ILE A 44 -18.53 -48.52 -14.34
N ALA A 45 -19.08 -49.58 -14.95
CA ALA A 45 -18.74 -50.97 -14.65
C ALA A 45 -18.80 -51.34 -13.14
N GLY A 46 -19.75 -50.76 -12.41
CA GLY A 46 -19.93 -51.00 -10.97
C GLY A 46 -19.00 -50.21 -10.05
N ALA A 47 -18.07 -49.42 -10.60
CA ALA A 47 -17.22 -48.49 -9.84
C ALA A 47 -17.75 -47.06 -9.95
N GLU A 48 -17.66 -46.29 -8.86
CA GLU A 48 -17.99 -44.86 -8.87
C GLU A 48 -16.96 -44.10 -9.73
N ALA A 49 -17.43 -43.49 -10.81
CA ALA A 49 -16.60 -42.68 -11.70
C ALA A 49 -16.62 -41.21 -11.27
N ALA A 50 -17.78 -40.71 -10.83
CA ALA A 50 -17.94 -39.36 -10.30
C ALA A 50 -19.11 -39.27 -9.31
N SER A 51 -19.02 -38.35 -8.34
CA SER A 51 -20.18 -37.93 -7.55
C SER A 51 -20.16 -36.46 -7.19
N ALA A 52 -21.35 -35.91 -7.00
CA ALA A 52 -21.58 -34.59 -6.42
C ALA A 52 -22.47 -34.74 -5.19
N LEU A 53 -22.05 -34.13 -4.09
CA LEU A 53 -22.68 -34.25 -2.79
C LEU A 53 -22.93 -32.85 -2.23
N PHE A 54 -24.17 -32.57 -1.80
CA PHE A 54 -24.52 -31.39 -1.02
C PHE A 54 -24.92 -31.81 0.39
N GLU A 55 -24.21 -31.32 1.40
CA GLU A 55 -24.41 -31.68 2.81
C GLU A 55 -24.75 -30.45 3.64
N ALA A 56 -25.77 -30.55 4.48
CA ALA A 56 -25.95 -29.64 5.61
C ALA A 56 -25.16 -30.21 6.79
N LEU A 57 -24.34 -29.40 7.45
CA LEU A 57 -23.49 -29.81 8.56
C LEU A 57 -23.81 -28.99 9.80
N TYR A 58 -23.84 -29.68 10.93
CA TYR A 58 -23.98 -29.09 12.26
C TYR A 58 -22.72 -29.36 13.07
N PHE A 59 -22.09 -28.29 13.56
CA PHE A 59 -20.95 -28.36 14.48
C PHE A 59 -21.39 -27.81 15.83
N LYS A 60 -21.17 -28.57 16.88
CA LYS A 60 -21.34 -28.12 18.26
C LYS A 60 -19.95 -28.08 18.91
N ASP A 61 -19.54 -26.90 19.36
CA ASP A 61 -18.27 -26.78 20.08
C ASP A 61 -18.39 -27.27 21.54
N ALA A 62 -17.26 -27.32 22.25
CA ALA A 62 -17.21 -27.74 23.65
C ALA A 62 -18.00 -26.80 24.60
N ALA A 63 -18.26 -25.56 24.18
CA ALA A 63 -19.07 -24.59 24.91
C ALA A 63 -20.58 -24.70 24.57
N GLY A 64 -20.94 -25.57 23.62
CA GLY A 64 -22.31 -25.81 23.20
C GLY A 64 -22.82 -24.88 22.11
N ALA A 65 -21.98 -23.99 21.55
CA ALA A 65 -22.36 -23.13 20.45
C ALA A 65 -22.52 -23.95 19.15
N ILE A 66 -23.58 -23.65 18.39
CA ILE A 66 -23.94 -24.38 17.18
C ILE A 66 -23.55 -23.55 15.95
N THR A 67 -22.77 -24.14 15.05
CA THR A 67 -22.46 -23.57 13.74
C THR A 67 -23.05 -24.45 12.63
N ARG A 68 -23.74 -23.82 11.68
CA ARG A 68 -24.30 -24.49 10.49
C ARG A 68 -23.44 -24.19 9.27
N ARG A 69 -23.20 -25.20 8.42
CA ARG A 69 -22.49 -25.06 7.15
C ARG A 69 -23.19 -25.84 6.04
N GLY A 70 -23.19 -25.31 4.82
CA GLY A 70 -23.49 -26.08 3.61
C GLY A 70 -22.18 -26.51 2.96
N ARG A 71 -22.00 -27.80 2.66
CA ARG A 71 -20.81 -28.34 2.01
C ARG A 71 -21.18 -28.89 0.64
N ILE A 72 -20.44 -28.51 -0.39
CA ILE A 72 -20.45 -29.15 -1.70
C ILE A 72 -19.16 -29.94 -1.85
N THR A 73 -19.28 -31.23 -2.10
CA THR A 73 -18.16 -32.13 -2.38
C THR A 73 -18.32 -32.69 -3.78
N VAL A 74 -17.30 -32.50 -4.63
CA VAL A 74 -17.22 -33.16 -5.94
C VAL A 74 -16.07 -34.16 -5.90
N LYS A 75 -16.33 -35.39 -6.36
CA LYS A 75 -15.33 -36.46 -6.44
C LYS A 75 -15.22 -36.96 -7.87
N GLY A 76 -13.98 -37.16 -8.33
CA GLY A 76 -13.67 -37.88 -9.55
C GLY A 76 -12.66 -39.00 -9.26
N GLY A 77 -12.94 -40.21 -9.74
CA GLY A 77 -12.00 -41.34 -9.67
C GLY A 77 -12.02 -42.17 -8.37
N THR A 78 -11.05 -43.08 -8.26
CA THR A 78 -10.93 -44.08 -7.18
C THR A 78 -10.57 -43.40 -5.85
N PRO A 79 -11.26 -43.70 -4.73
CA PRO A 79 -10.87 -43.23 -3.40
C PRO A 79 -9.39 -43.58 -3.09
N PRO A 80 -8.59 -42.72 -2.43
CA PRO A 80 -9.04 -41.77 -1.41
C PRO A 80 -8.36 -40.38 -1.38
N ALA A 81 -7.96 -39.75 -2.50
CA ALA A 81 -7.07 -38.56 -2.40
C ALA A 81 -7.67 -37.19 -2.77
N ASP A 82 -8.48 -37.04 -3.82
CA ASP A 82 -8.80 -35.71 -4.35
C ASP A 82 -10.32 -35.43 -4.35
N ALA A 83 -10.83 -34.99 -3.20
CA ALA A 83 -12.17 -34.41 -3.10
C ALA A 83 -12.04 -32.89 -3.05
N ASP A 84 -12.58 -32.19 -4.06
CA ASP A 84 -12.71 -30.74 -4.01
C ASP A 84 -13.93 -30.39 -3.15
N VAL A 85 -13.67 -29.70 -2.03
CA VAL A 85 -14.67 -29.34 -1.03
C VAL A 85 -14.80 -27.82 -0.96
N VAL A 86 -16.03 -27.33 -1.12
CA VAL A 86 -16.40 -25.92 -0.87
C VAL A 86 -17.46 -25.90 0.24
N GLU A 87 -17.16 -25.28 1.38
CA GLU A 87 -18.12 -25.04 2.46
C GLU A 87 -18.53 -23.58 2.51
N ILE A 88 -19.83 -23.31 2.68
CA ILE A 88 -20.37 -21.98 2.96
C ILE A 88 -20.91 -21.99 4.39
N GLY A 89 -20.27 -21.22 5.26
CA GLY A 89 -20.71 -21.05 6.65
C GLY A 89 -21.94 -20.15 6.77
N GLN A 90 -22.65 -20.25 7.90
CA GLN A 90 -23.83 -19.42 8.21
C GLN A 90 -23.60 -17.90 8.15
N ASN A 91 -22.35 -17.45 8.20
CA ASN A 91 -21.96 -16.04 8.09
C ASN A 91 -21.51 -15.65 6.67
N GLY A 92 -21.74 -16.49 5.65
CA GLY A 92 -21.34 -16.25 4.26
C GLY A 92 -19.85 -16.49 3.97
N GLN A 93 -19.10 -17.06 4.92
CA GLN A 93 -17.68 -17.40 4.73
C GLN A 93 -17.53 -18.66 3.88
N ILE A 94 -16.62 -18.63 2.91
CA ILE A 94 -16.28 -19.79 2.07
C ILE A 94 -15.02 -20.46 2.65
N PHE A 95 -15.12 -21.73 3.02
CA PHE A 95 -13.99 -22.57 3.44
C PHE A 95 -13.69 -23.62 2.36
N CYS A 96 -12.42 -23.76 1.99
CA CYS A 96 -11.94 -24.87 1.16
C CYS A 96 -10.61 -25.37 1.74
N ASN A 97 -10.32 -26.66 1.58
CA ASN A 97 -9.00 -27.20 1.88
C ASN A 97 -8.12 -27.05 0.63
N GLY A 98 -7.09 -26.21 0.68
CA GLY A 98 -6.28 -25.84 -0.49
C GLY A 98 -6.68 -24.50 -1.13
N ALA A 99 -6.33 -24.29 -2.40
CA ALA A 99 -6.62 -23.04 -3.10
C ALA A 99 -8.11 -22.98 -3.52
N VAL A 100 -8.79 -21.86 -3.21
CA VAL A 100 -10.19 -21.59 -3.64
C VAL A 100 -10.32 -21.59 -5.17
N PHE A 101 -9.24 -21.23 -5.87
CA PHE A 101 -9.15 -21.24 -7.32
C PHE A 101 -7.89 -22.02 -7.72
N LYS A 102 -8.06 -23.25 -8.19
CA LYS A 102 -6.98 -24.05 -8.78
C LYS A 102 -7.02 -23.83 -10.30
N GLY A 103 -6.03 -23.11 -10.81
CA GLY A 103 -5.83 -22.95 -12.26
C GLY A 103 -5.39 -24.27 -12.88
N GLN A 104 -5.75 -24.49 -14.15
CA GLN A 104 -5.19 -25.58 -14.95
C GLN A 104 -3.66 -25.42 -15.05
N THR A 105 -2.92 -26.52 -15.12
CA THR A 105 -1.48 -26.52 -15.35
C THR A 105 -1.14 -25.64 -16.56
N GLY A 106 -0.34 -24.59 -16.35
CA GLY A 106 0.04 -23.62 -17.40
C GLY A 106 -0.79 -22.33 -17.46
N ILE A 107 -1.77 -22.15 -16.57
CA ILE A 107 -2.58 -20.92 -16.47
C ILE A 107 -2.53 -20.41 -15.02
N SER A 108 -2.17 -19.14 -14.82
CA SER A 108 -2.14 -18.54 -13.48
C SER A 108 -3.55 -18.52 -12.87
N PRO A 109 -3.80 -19.14 -11.71
CA PRO A 109 -5.06 -18.94 -11.01
C PRO A 109 -5.20 -17.46 -10.63
N SER A 110 -6.32 -16.85 -11.02
CA SER A 110 -6.67 -15.47 -10.61
C SER A 110 -7.93 -15.49 -9.77
N LEU A 111 -7.88 -14.87 -8.59
CA LEU A 111 -9.09 -14.45 -7.87
C LEU A 111 -9.57 -13.15 -8.52
N GLN A 112 -10.71 -13.22 -9.22
CA GLN A 112 -11.37 -12.04 -9.78
C GLN A 112 -12.49 -11.60 -8.84
N LEU A 113 -12.42 -10.36 -8.37
CA LEU A 113 -13.45 -9.74 -7.55
C LEU A 113 -14.13 -8.65 -8.39
N PHE A 114 -15.41 -8.84 -8.71
CA PHE A 114 -16.21 -7.88 -9.46
C PHE A 114 -17.08 -7.07 -8.49
N GLY A 115 -16.98 -5.74 -8.55
CA GLY A 115 -17.93 -4.83 -7.89
C GLY A 115 -19.06 -4.48 -8.85
N ASN A 116 -20.29 -4.36 -8.35
CA ASN A 116 -21.37 -3.73 -9.11
C ASN A 116 -21.02 -2.24 -9.33
N THR A 117 -21.49 -1.63 -10.43
CA THR A 117 -21.02 -0.39 -11.09
C THR A 117 -20.95 0.89 -10.25
N ASN A 118 -21.18 0.85 -8.93
CA ASN A 118 -20.97 1.97 -8.00
C ASN A 118 -20.42 1.59 -6.62
N ALA A 119 -20.15 0.30 -6.35
CA ALA A 119 -19.60 -0.16 -5.09
C ALA A 119 -18.28 -0.88 -5.35
N GLY A 120 -17.16 -0.24 -5.02
CA GLY A 120 -15.83 -0.85 -5.13
C GLY A 120 -15.77 -2.18 -4.36
N VAL A 121 -14.85 -3.04 -4.76
CA VAL A 121 -14.54 -4.26 -4.03
C VAL A 121 -13.67 -3.91 -2.83
N PHE A 122 -14.01 -4.45 -1.66
CA PHE A 122 -13.25 -4.28 -0.43
C PHE A 122 -12.66 -5.62 0.03
N VAL A 123 -11.34 -5.65 0.21
CA VAL A 123 -10.69 -6.70 1.00
C VAL A 123 -10.47 -6.13 2.39
N ASN A 124 -11.22 -6.64 3.37
CA ASN A 124 -11.16 -6.21 4.75
C ASN A 124 -10.57 -7.34 5.60
N SER A 125 -9.68 -7.01 6.56
CA SER A 125 -9.48 -7.88 7.71
C SER A 125 -10.63 -7.66 8.69
N TYR A 126 -11.38 -8.70 9.04
CA TYR A 126 -12.27 -8.62 10.19
C TYR A 126 -11.39 -8.47 11.45
N PRO A 127 -11.55 -7.43 12.28
CA PRO A 127 -10.87 -7.40 13.56
C PRO A 127 -11.40 -8.56 14.40
N TYR A 128 -10.52 -9.48 14.80
CA TYR A 128 -10.83 -10.45 15.84
C TYR A 128 -11.19 -9.65 17.10
N ASN A 129 -12.46 -9.76 17.53
CA ASN A 129 -12.98 -9.32 18.84
C ASN A 129 -13.07 -7.80 19.16
N LYS A 130 -13.80 -7.00 18.36
CA LYS A 130 -14.48 -5.81 18.92
C LYS A 130 -15.85 -5.60 18.29
N ALA A 131 -16.91 -5.83 19.07
CA ALA A 131 -18.27 -5.46 18.71
C ALA A 131 -18.38 -3.92 18.71
N GLY A 132 -18.87 -3.33 17.61
CA GLY A 132 -19.21 -1.91 17.54
C GLY A 132 -18.32 -1.02 16.66
N GLU A 133 -17.24 -1.52 16.06
CA GLU A 133 -16.44 -0.73 15.10
C GLU A 133 -16.70 -1.15 13.64
N PRO A 134 -17.28 -0.28 12.80
CA PRO A 134 -17.41 -0.56 11.38
C PRO A 134 -16.04 -0.47 10.69
N TYR A 135 -15.46 -1.63 10.35
CA TYR A 135 -14.47 -1.79 9.28
C TYR A 135 -13.23 -0.85 9.31
N THR A 136 -12.57 -0.70 10.45
CA THR A 136 -11.44 0.25 10.61
C THR A 136 -10.11 -0.20 9.95
N ARG A 137 -10.02 -1.39 9.36
CA ARG A 137 -8.79 -1.88 8.69
C ARG A 137 -9.07 -2.41 7.27
N ARG A 138 -9.14 -1.48 6.31
CA ARG A 138 -9.23 -1.80 4.88
C ARG A 138 -7.83 -2.15 4.35
N ILE A 139 -7.66 -3.37 3.83
CA ILE A 139 -6.39 -3.85 3.27
C ILE A 139 -6.24 -3.42 1.81
N MET A 140 -7.33 -3.48 1.05
CA MET A 140 -7.35 -3.10 -0.37
C MET A 140 -8.74 -2.60 -0.77
N ARG A 141 -8.78 -1.50 -1.52
CA ARG A 141 -9.96 -1.08 -2.28
C ARG A 141 -9.64 -1.28 -3.76
N ILE A 142 -10.48 -1.98 -4.51
CA ILE A 142 -10.39 -2.03 -5.97
C ILE A 142 -11.68 -1.41 -6.51
N GLY A 143 -11.59 -0.26 -7.17
CA GLY A 143 -12.75 0.38 -7.76
C GLY A 143 -12.37 1.24 -8.96
N ALA A 144 -13.16 1.13 -10.02
CA ALA A 144 -13.16 2.11 -11.09
C ALA A 144 -13.79 3.41 -10.55
N SER A 145 -13.16 4.54 -10.83
CA SER A 145 -13.82 5.83 -10.61
C SER A 145 -14.99 5.94 -11.61
N SER A 146 -16.13 6.49 -11.19
CA SER A 146 -17.32 6.66 -12.05
C SER A 146 -17.15 7.75 -13.12
N SER A 147 -15.92 8.05 -13.51
CA SER A 147 -15.57 9.04 -14.52
C SER A 147 -14.74 8.33 -15.58
N ALA A 148 -15.28 8.27 -16.80
CA ALA A 148 -14.78 7.53 -17.96
C ALA A 148 -13.41 7.99 -18.51
N SER A 149 -12.43 8.30 -17.65
CA SER A 149 -11.10 8.70 -18.11
C SER A 149 -9.93 8.31 -17.22
N GLN A 150 -10.05 7.67 -16.05
CA GLN A 150 -8.88 7.11 -15.35
C GLN A 150 -9.22 5.83 -14.57
N ASP A 151 -9.02 4.68 -15.24
CA ASP A 151 -8.91 3.36 -14.61
C ASP A 151 -7.55 3.25 -13.90
N ILE A 152 -7.37 3.95 -12.77
CA ILE A 152 -6.23 3.70 -11.89
C ILE A 152 -6.66 2.67 -10.86
N ALA A 153 -6.20 1.44 -11.02
CA ALA A 153 -6.16 0.48 -9.91
C ALA A 153 -5.31 1.10 -8.79
N SER A 154 -5.97 1.59 -7.74
CA SER A 154 -5.31 2.26 -6.61
C SER A 154 -5.45 1.41 -5.36
N ILE A 155 -4.35 1.19 -4.65
CA ILE A 155 -4.40 0.58 -3.32
C ILE A 155 -4.56 1.72 -2.30
N SER A 156 -5.78 1.88 -1.78
CA SER A 156 -6.06 2.81 -0.69
C SER A 156 -5.86 2.09 0.65
N VAL A 157 -4.74 2.37 1.31
CA VAL A 157 -4.40 1.85 2.64
C VAL A 157 -4.73 2.92 3.68
N ALA A 158 -5.45 2.54 4.75
CA ALA A 158 -5.81 3.46 5.83
C ALA A 158 -4.65 3.75 6.81
N GLY A 159 -3.58 2.95 6.76
CA GLY A 159 -2.35 3.11 7.54
C GLY A 159 -1.13 3.30 6.65
N GLY A 160 -0.05 2.59 6.95
CA GLY A 160 1.16 2.52 6.13
C GLY A 160 1.52 1.10 5.70
N TYR A 161 2.60 0.98 4.96
CA TYR A 161 3.21 -0.28 4.55
C TYR A 161 4.21 -0.75 5.61
N THR A 162 4.21 -2.05 5.89
CA THR A 162 5.31 -2.71 6.61
C THR A 162 5.97 -3.67 5.65
N CYS A 163 7.30 -3.75 5.68
CA CYS A 163 8.05 -4.68 4.83
C CYS A 163 9.32 -5.13 5.53
N ARG A 164 9.77 -6.36 5.29
CA ARG A 164 11.13 -6.83 5.60
C ARG A 164 12.21 -5.95 4.99
N ALA A 165 13.35 -5.91 5.69
CA ALA A 165 14.60 -5.40 5.15
C ALA A 165 15.18 -6.37 4.10
N GLY A 166 14.78 -6.21 2.83
CA GLY A 166 15.23 -7.06 1.73
C GLY A 166 14.67 -8.48 1.79
N THR A 167 15.12 -9.36 0.90
CA THR A 167 14.51 -10.69 0.71
C THR A 167 14.77 -11.67 1.85
N GLY A 168 15.85 -11.48 2.64
CA GLY A 168 16.22 -12.32 3.78
C GLY A 168 16.03 -11.69 5.16
N GLY A 169 15.51 -10.45 5.23
CA GLY A 169 15.27 -9.76 6.50
C GLY A 169 14.02 -10.29 7.22
N VAL A 170 14.03 -10.18 8.55
CA VAL A 170 12.84 -10.41 9.37
C VAL A 170 11.86 -9.25 9.12
N ASP A 171 10.59 -9.57 8.91
CA ASP A 171 9.53 -8.57 8.82
C ASP A 171 9.42 -7.89 10.20
N ASN A 172 9.86 -6.62 10.30
CA ASN A 172 9.68 -5.82 11.51
C ASN A 172 8.35 -5.06 11.39
N HIS A 173 7.32 -5.57 12.05
CA HIS A 173 5.95 -5.03 12.03
C HIS A 173 5.75 -3.83 12.98
N ASP A 174 6.82 -3.34 13.61
CA ASP A 174 6.72 -2.32 14.66
C ASP A 174 6.31 -0.93 14.14
N ASN A 175 6.83 -0.52 12.97
CA ASN A 175 6.54 0.80 12.40
C ASN A 175 6.10 0.65 10.94
N ALA A 176 5.08 1.39 10.53
CA ALA A 176 4.60 1.43 9.16
C ALA A 176 5.08 2.72 8.46
N PHE A 177 5.50 2.63 7.21
CA PHE A 177 5.87 3.80 6.42
C PHE A 177 4.79 4.16 5.39
N ASN A 178 4.65 5.43 5.05
CA ASN A 178 3.79 5.86 3.95
C ASN A 178 4.35 7.11 3.27
N PHE A 179 3.95 7.35 2.02
CA PHE A 179 4.24 8.57 1.30
C PHE A 179 2.97 9.35 1.07
N ASN A 180 2.97 10.61 1.48
CA ASN A 180 1.82 11.49 1.35
C ASN A 180 2.16 12.66 0.44
N TRP A 181 1.23 13.04 -0.43
CA TRP A 181 1.36 14.22 -1.27
C TRP A 181 0.73 15.41 -0.56
N LEU A 182 1.55 16.33 -0.05
CA LEU A 182 1.09 17.51 0.70
C LEU A 182 1.78 18.75 0.13
N ASN A 183 1.01 19.79 -0.19
CA ASN A 183 1.52 21.08 -0.67
C ASN A 183 2.53 20.95 -1.83
N SER A 184 2.20 20.14 -2.83
CA SER A 184 3.03 19.85 -4.01
C SER A 184 4.37 19.14 -3.72
N THR A 185 4.52 18.56 -2.54
CA THR A 185 5.72 17.81 -2.14
C THR A 185 5.34 16.40 -1.68
N LEU A 186 6.15 15.41 -2.08
CA LEU A 186 6.02 14.06 -1.56
C LEU A 186 6.72 13.99 -0.19
N ILE A 187 5.99 13.62 0.84
CA ILE A 187 6.44 13.57 2.24
C ILE A 187 6.46 12.12 2.71
N ALA A 188 7.55 11.72 3.37
CA ALA A 188 7.67 10.41 4.00
C ALA A 188 7.21 10.47 5.47
N TYR A 189 6.37 9.49 5.83
CA TYR A 189 5.88 9.26 7.18
C TYR A 189 6.35 7.90 7.67
N ILE A 190 6.73 7.86 8.95
CA ILE A 190 6.84 6.62 9.74
C ILE A 190 5.82 6.74 10.86
N ASP A 191 4.81 5.88 10.86
CA ASP A 191 3.60 5.96 11.67
C ASP A 191 2.95 7.35 11.58
N SER A 192 2.88 8.08 12.69
CA SER A 192 2.36 9.45 12.75
C SER A 192 3.45 10.52 12.56
N SER A 193 4.73 10.13 12.45
CA SER A 193 5.86 11.05 12.40
C SER A 193 6.26 11.39 10.97
N ASN A 194 6.25 12.68 10.63
CA ASN A 194 6.86 13.18 9.40
C ASN A 194 8.39 13.17 9.50
N VAL A 195 9.03 12.33 8.68
CA VAL A 195 10.48 12.13 8.69
C VAL A 195 11.21 12.95 7.62
N GLY A 196 10.49 13.58 6.70
CA GLY A 196 11.07 14.45 5.67
C GLY A 196 10.36 14.35 4.32
N THR A 197 10.99 14.96 3.31
CA THR A 197 10.48 14.98 1.93
C THR A 197 11.24 13.98 1.06
N ILE A 198 10.55 13.37 0.10
CA ILE A 198 11.18 12.57 -0.95
C ILE A 198 11.52 13.51 -2.10
N GLN A 199 12.83 13.65 -2.33
CA GLN A 199 13.34 14.42 -3.45
C GLN A 199 13.61 13.48 -4.63
N MET A 200 12.86 13.67 -5.71
CA MET A 200 13.17 13.06 -7.00
C MET A 200 14.30 13.88 -7.65
N GLN A 201 15.25 13.21 -8.31
CA GLN A 201 16.31 13.95 -9.00
C GLN A 201 15.74 14.82 -10.11
N SER A 202 16.19 16.07 -10.14
CA SER A 202 15.84 17.02 -11.20
C SER A 202 16.73 16.76 -12.40
N THR A 203 16.13 16.50 -13.57
CA THR A 203 16.86 16.43 -14.85
C THR A 203 17.30 17.84 -15.27
N CYS A 204 18.55 18.03 -15.67
CA CYS A 204 19.14 19.35 -15.87
C CYS A 204 19.38 19.76 -17.34
N ASP A 205 18.81 19.00 -18.29
CA ASP A 205 18.96 19.26 -19.73
C ASP A 205 18.41 20.61 -20.18
N ALA A 206 19.06 21.20 -21.20
CA ALA A 206 18.70 22.52 -21.71
C ALA A 206 17.27 22.57 -22.29
N GLU A 207 16.80 21.48 -22.90
CA GLU A 207 15.45 21.37 -23.47
C GLU A 207 14.36 21.17 -22.41
N LEU A 208 14.75 20.84 -21.18
CA LEU A 208 13.84 20.75 -20.03
C LEU A 208 13.73 22.08 -19.27
N LYS A 209 14.38 23.15 -19.78
CA LYS A 209 14.41 24.49 -19.18
C LYS A 209 13.80 25.54 -20.11
N LYS A 210 12.91 26.36 -19.58
CA LYS A 210 12.27 27.49 -20.28
C LYS A 210 12.81 28.83 -19.80
N ASN A 211 12.73 29.87 -20.65
CA ASN A 211 13.13 31.24 -20.33
C ASN A 211 14.58 31.36 -19.79
N LYS A 212 15.53 30.71 -20.46
CA LYS A 212 16.94 30.64 -20.07
C LYS A 212 17.59 32.03 -20.19
N VAL A 213 18.07 32.59 -19.07
CA VAL A 213 18.88 33.82 -19.02
C VAL A 213 20.15 33.54 -18.22
N TYR A 214 21.31 33.91 -18.76
CA TYR A 214 22.59 33.74 -18.06
C TYR A 214 22.82 34.91 -17.11
N VAL A 215 23.19 34.60 -15.87
CA VAL A 215 23.54 35.60 -14.86
C VAL A 215 25.00 36.01 -15.05
N THR A 216 25.24 37.31 -15.23
CA THR A 216 26.59 37.86 -15.48
C THR A 216 27.08 38.81 -14.39
N ASP A 217 26.23 39.23 -13.46
CA ASP A 217 26.64 40.10 -12.34
C ASP A 217 27.31 39.28 -11.23
N LYS A 218 28.61 39.05 -11.41
CA LYS A 218 29.43 38.30 -10.47
C LYS A 218 29.69 39.08 -9.17
N MET A 219 29.65 40.40 -9.22
CA MET A 219 29.98 41.27 -8.08
C MET A 219 28.83 41.35 -7.08
N ALA A 220 27.59 41.37 -7.54
CA ALA A 220 26.42 41.21 -6.69
C ALA A 220 26.47 39.87 -5.95
N ALA A 221 26.72 38.76 -6.68
CA ALA A 221 26.85 37.43 -6.09
C ALA A 221 27.95 37.37 -5.00
N LEU A 222 29.12 37.98 -5.24
CA LEU A 222 30.19 38.07 -4.24
C LEU A 222 29.75 38.85 -2.99
N THR A 223 29.08 39.99 -3.18
CA THR A 223 28.60 40.83 -2.07
C THR A 223 27.64 40.07 -1.17
N GLU A 224 26.74 39.29 -1.74
CA GLU A 224 25.78 38.49 -0.98
C GLU A 224 26.44 37.28 -0.29
N VAL A 225 27.31 36.55 -1.00
CA VAL A 225 28.04 35.39 -0.44
C VAL A 225 28.88 35.78 0.77
N LEU A 226 29.49 36.97 0.76
CA LEU A 226 30.27 37.47 1.90
C LEU A 226 29.42 37.73 3.16
N GLN A 227 28.10 37.81 3.03
CA GLN A 227 27.16 37.95 4.16
C GLN A 227 26.67 36.61 4.69
N TRP A 228 26.96 35.50 4.01
CA TRP A 228 26.52 34.17 4.43
C TRP A 228 27.19 33.78 5.75
N LYS A 229 26.40 33.22 6.66
CA LYS A 229 26.83 32.85 8.02
C LYS A 229 26.84 31.32 8.18
N PRO A 230 27.97 30.64 7.97
CA PRO A 230 28.12 29.25 8.37
C PRO A 230 27.87 29.12 9.88
N ALA A 231 27.12 28.10 10.27
CA ALA A 231 26.75 27.82 11.64
C ALA A 231 26.93 26.34 11.94
N THR A 232 27.28 26.04 13.19
CA THR A 232 27.20 24.67 13.73
C THR A 232 25.93 24.51 14.53
N PHE A 233 25.20 23.42 14.31
CA PHE A 233 23.95 23.15 15.00
C PHE A 233 23.63 21.66 15.07
N LYS A 234 22.64 21.31 15.88
CA LYS A 234 22.02 20.00 15.94
C LYS A 234 20.55 20.11 15.59
N TYR A 235 20.02 19.10 14.90
CA TYR A 235 18.57 18.98 14.73
C TYR A 235 17.96 18.53 16.06
N LYS A 236 16.92 19.23 16.50
CA LYS A 236 16.13 18.82 17.68
C LYS A 236 15.50 17.45 17.46
N ALA A 237 15.37 16.65 18.51
CA ALA A 237 14.59 15.42 18.48
C ALA A 237 13.13 15.72 18.09
N ARG A 238 12.53 14.90 17.21
CA ARG A 238 11.15 15.06 16.74
C ARG A 238 10.52 13.73 16.34
N GLY A 239 9.47 13.32 17.05
CA GLY A 239 8.78 12.05 16.78
C GLY A 239 9.74 10.87 16.95
N ILE A 240 9.83 10.01 15.94
CA ILE A 240 10.78 8.88 15.92
C ILE A 240 12.24 9.30 15.62
N LEU A 241 12.49 10.57 15.27
CA LEU A 241 13.84 11.06 14.98
C LEU A 241 14.54 11.53 16.27
N PRO A 242 15.67 10.92 16.65
CA PRO A 242 16.46 11.41 17.78
C PRO A 242 17.13 12.76 17.45
N GLU A 243 17.68 13.42 18.47
CA GLU A 243 18.58 14.56 18.26
C GLU A 243 19.73 14.12 17.34
N SER A 244 20.12 14.98 16.39
CA SER A 244 21.24 14.67 15.52
C SER A 244 22.58 14.98 16.17
N GLU A 245 23.64 14.37 15.63
CA GLU A 245 25.00 14.85 15.83
C GLU A 245 25.18 16.32 15.38
N THR A 246 26.24 16.96 15.87
CA THR A 246 26.61 18.33 15.46
C THR A 246 26.94 18.37 13.98
N LYS A 247 26.34 19.32 13.27
CA LYS A 247 26.53 19.55 11.83
C LYS A 247 27.05 20.96 11.58
N LEU A 248 27.86 21.12 10.54
CA LEU A 248 28.27 22.40 9.98
C LEU A 248 27.45 22.65 8.71
N SER A 249 26.68 23.73 8.68
CA SER A 249 25.89 24.13 7.50
C SER A 249 25.44 25.59 7.66
N PHE A 250 24.37 26.00 6.97
CA PHE A 250 23.76 27.32 7.06
C PHE A 250 22.37 27.24 7.69
N ILE A 251 21.94 28.34 8.31
CA ILE A 251 20.56 28.54 8.74
C ILE A 251 19.77 29.14 7.57
N ALA A 252 18.74 28.44 7.10
CA ALA A 252 18.02 28.86 5.90
C ALA A 252 17.28 30.20 6.07
N ASN A 253 16.85 30.56 7.28
CA ASN A 253 16.23 31.86 7.54
C ASN A 253 17.19 33.04 7.25
N ASP A 254 18.48 32.93 7.61
CA ASP A 254 19.47 33.97 7.35
C ASP A 254 19.74 34.12 5.83
N LEU A 255 19.73 33.00 5.11
CA LEU A 255 19.89 32.97 3.66
C LEU A 255 18.63 33.46 2.93
N ALA A 256 17.44 33.28 3.49
CA ALA A 256 16.20 33.80 2.89
C ALA A 256 16.19 35.34 2.84
N GLU A 257 16.87 36.00 3.78
CA GLU A 257 17.02 37.46 3.80
C GLU A 257 18.10 37.96 2.83
N THR A 258 19.25 37.26 2.77
CA THR A 258 20.45 37.72 2.06
C THR A 258 20.60 37.17 0.64
N SER A 259 20.06 35.99 0.37
CA SER A 259 20.16 35.25 -0.90
C SER A 259 18.93 34.36 -1.09
N PRO A 260 17.73 34.95 -1.27
CA PRO A 260 16.46 34.24 -1.23
C PRO A 260 16.32 33.09 -2.25
N GLU A 261 17.00 33.16 -3.41
CA GLU A 261 16.96 32.09 -4.40
C GLU A 261 17.67 30.80 -3.95
N THR A 262 18.47 30.87 -2.90
CA THR A 262 19.15 29.71 -2.31
C THR A 262 18.28 28.98 -1.29
N VAL A 263 17.05 29.43 -1.08
CA VAL A 263 16.11 28.89 -0.11
C VAL A 263 14.75 28.62 -0.77
N LYS A 264 14.16 27.47 -0.45
CA LYS A 264 12.80 27.08 -0.85
C LYS A 264 11.92 26.93 0.38
N GLY A 265 10.61 27.02 0.21
CA GLY A 265 9.63 26.91 1.29
C GLY A 265 9.19 28.30 1.79
N GLU A 266 8.31 28.30 2.80
CA GLU A 266 7.74 29.52 3.39
C GLU A 266 8.37 29.85 4.75
N GLY A 267 9.09 28.89 5.33
CA GLY A 267 9.65 28.99 6.67
C GLY A 267 8.64 28.61 7.75
N ILE A 268 9.17 28.39 8.96
CA ILE A 268 8.38 28.17 10.17
C ILE A 268 8.53 29.41 11.03
N SER A 269 7.41 29.97 11.48
CA SER A 269 7.38 31.14 12.34
C SER A 269 7.76 30.76 13.80
N PRO A 270 8.37 31.67 14.57
CA PRO A 270 8.67 31.42 15.98
C PRO A 270 7.39 31.06 16.76
N GLY A 271 7.45 29.96 17.52
CA GLY A 271 6.34 29.51 18.38
C GLY A 271 5.32 28.58 17.71
N GLU A 272 5.41 28.34 16.41
CA GLU A 272 4.60 27.28 15.77
C GLU A 272 5.03 25.89 16.29
N ASP A 273 4.05 24.99 16.43
CA ASP A 273 4.30 23.62 16.87
C ASP A 273 5.02 22.84 15.77
N ILE A 274 6.31 22.57 16.00
CA ILE A 274 7.15 21.82 15.06
C ILE A 274 6.75 20.35 14.93
N HIS A 275 5.84 19.85 15.78
CA HIS A 275 5.24 18.53 15.68
C HIS A 275 3.97 18.51 14.79
N ASP A 276 3.44 19.68 14.42
CA ASP A 276 2.37 19.77 13.43
C ASP A 276 2.93 19.55 12.02
N ASN A 277 2.36 18.58 11.32
CA ASN A 277 2.70 18.22 9.95
C ASN A 277 2.48 19.37 8.96
N ALA A 278 1.43 20.18 9.16
CA ALA A 278 1.13 21.32 8.30
C ALA A 278 2.19 22.42 8.46
N VAL A 279 2.71 22.60 9.67
CA VAL A 279 3.82 23.52 9.96
C VAL A 279 5.12 23.00 9.34
N PHE A 280 5.44 21.71 9.54
CA PHE A 280 6.67 21.14 9.00
C PHE A 280 6.74 21.20 7.46
N ALA A 281 5.60 21.04 6.78
CA ALA A 281 5.51 21.15 5.32
C ALA A 281 5.92 22.52 4.77
N LYS A 282 5.90 23.58 5.59
CA LYS A 282 6.33 24.94 5.22
C LYS A 282 7.83 25.17 5.41
N SER A 283 8.54 24.25 6.07
CA SER A 283 9.94 24.43 6.47
C SER A 283 10.83 24.92 5.33
N TYR A 284 11.75 25.83 5.66
CA TYR A 284 12.75 26.25 4.70
C TYR A 284 13.73 25.12 4.38
N ILE A 285 14.08 25.00 3.10
CA ILE A 285 15.01 24.01 2.57
C ILE A 285 16.07 24.75 1.77
N LEU A 286 17.35 24.44 2.03
CA LEU A 286 18.47 24.97 1.26
C LEU A 286 18.49 24.37 -0.14
N ASP A 287 18.50 25.21 -1.17
CA ASP A 287 18.76 24.83 -2.56
C ASP A 287 20.28 24.81 -2.81
N LYS A 288 20.87 23.63 -2.66
CA LYS A 288 22.31 23.43 -2.80
C LYS A 288 22.82 23.76 -4.21
N ASP A 289 22.01 23.55 -5.25
CA ASP A 289 22.43 23.84 -6.63
C ASP A 289 22.50 25.35 -6.86
N ALA A 290 21.50 26.09 -6.37
CA ALA A 290 21.52 27.55 -6.39
C ALA A 290 22.70 28.12 -5.57
N MET A 291 22.96 27.54 -4.39
CA MET A 291 24.10 27.93 -3.57
C MET A 291 25.43 27.72 -4.30
N ILE A 292 25.63 26.57 -4.93
CA ILE A 292 26.86 26.26 -5.68
C ILE A 292 27.01 27.21 -6.88
N ALA A 293 25.93 27.48 -7.61
CA ALA A 293 25.96 28.41 -8.74
C ALA A 293 26.37 29.82 -8.30
N LYS A 294 25.83 30.29 -7.17
CA LYS A 294 26.16 31.62 -6.63
C LYS A 294 27.59 31.69 -6.08
N LEU A 295 28.05 30.65 -5.38
CA LEU A 295 29.46 30.52 -4.98
C LEU A 295 30.39 30.52 -6.19
N THR A 296 30.00 29.90 -7.30
CA THR A 296 30.76 29.91 -8.55
C THR A 296 30.90 31.33 -9.13
N LEU A 297 29.82 32.11 -9.14
CA LEU A 297 29.86 33.51 -9.57
C LEU A 297 30.77 34.35 -8.66
N ALA A 298 30.65 34.18 -7.33
CA ALA A 298 31.49 34.88 -6.36
C ALA A 298 32.97 34.54 -6.51
N LEU A 299 33.30 33.27 -6.77
CA LEU A 299 34.67 32.83 -7.04
C LEU A 299 35.22 33.48 -8.31
N GLN A 300 34.43 33.52 -9.39
CA GLN A 300 34.83 34.20 -10.62
C GLN A 300 35.08 35.70 -10.41
N ALA A 301 34.24 36.39 -9.62
CA ALA A 301 34.47 37.80 -9.25
C ALA A 301 35.77 37.98 -8.46
N THR A 302 36.04 37.05 -7.53
CA THR A 302 37.24 37.09 -6.70
C THR A 302 38.50 36.91 -7.54
N ASN A 303 38.50 35.95 -8.47
CA ASN A 303 39.62 35.76 -9.41
C ASN A 303 39.84 37.00 -10.29
N GLN A 304 38.78 37.63 -10.80
CA GLN A 304 38.90 38.88 -11.56
C GLN A 304 39.51 40.02 -10.75
N LYS A 305 39.22 40.11 -9.44
CA LYS A 305 39.87 41.09 -8.54
C LYS A 305 41.34 40.75 -8.31
N LEU A 306 41.67 39.47 -8.12
CA LEU A 306 43.04 39.02 -7.94
C LEU A 306 43.90 39.33 -9.17
N ASP A 307 43.39 39.07 -10.38
CA ASP A 307 44.11 39.36 -11.62
C ASP A 307 44.43 40.86 -11.74
N LYS A 308 43.46 41.73 -11.41
CA LYS A 308 43.65 43.19 -11.40
C LYS A 308 44.70 43.63 -10.38
N LEU A 309 44.61 43.13 -9.14
CA LEU A 309 45.57 43.43 -8.09
C LEU A 309 46.99 42.97 -8.47
N GLN A 310 47.13 41.79 -9.09
CA GLN A 310 48.41 41.30 -9.57
C GLN A 310 49.00 42.21 -10.66
N ALA A 311 48.19 42.67 -11.61
CA ALA A 311 48.62 43.60 -12.65
C ALA A 311 49.06 44.96 -12.07
N GLU A 312 48.31 45.52 -11.13
CA GLU A 312 48.68 46.77 -10.43
C GLU A 312 49.99 46.63 -9.66
N VAL A 313 50.16 45.53 -8.92
CA VAL A 313 51.39 45.24 -8.19
C VAL A 313 52.59 45.09 -9.13
N GLN A 314 52.42 44.48 -10.31
CA GLN A 314 53.47 44.41 -11.32
C GLN A 314 53.84 45.78 -11.88
N ALA A 315 52.84 46.61 -12.17
CA ALA A 315 53.06 47.97 -12.67
C ALA A 315 53.78 48.87 -11.65
N LEU A 316 53.49 48.70 -10.34
CA LEU A 316 54.18 49.44 -9.27
C LEU A 316 55.60 48.96 -8.99
N LYS A 317 55.95 47.75 -9.44
CA LYS A 317 57.29 47.16 -9.29
C LYS A 317 58.22 47.43 -10.47
N ALA A 318 57.67 47.88 -11.60
CA ALA A 318 58.41 48.23 -12.82
C ALA A 318 58.91 49.68 -12.76
#